data_AF-A0A7Z0TG51-F1
#
_entry.id   AF-A0A7Z0TG51-F1
#
_cell.length_a   1.000
_cell.length_b   1.000
_cell.length_c   1.000
_cell.angle_alpha   90.00
_cell.angle_beta   90.00
_cell.angle_gamma   90.00
#
_symmetry.space_group_name_H-M   'P 1'
#
loop_
_entity.id
_entity.type
_entity.pdbx_description
1 polymer ?
#
loop_
_entity_poly.entity_id
_entity_poly.type
_entity_poly.pdbx_seq_one_letter_code
_entity_poly.pdbx_strand_id
1 'polypeptide(L)'
;MPDDPGQRRLRHGIGYALARLGAVAHTYNHLDAGHHAALGYPCTAGPYVELLRQAAPASGSTPGNVHGVIADTAEYFALHEPYFSAGDVVNGAPVHRSRWVDRNSYVVELPFVHDLRAGLVDGGFPVGIGALIGTSRNGWGGPARPSGPGPTTSVDAYVDGSRVDRCDA
;
A
#
# COMPACT_ATOMS: atom_id res chain seq x y z
N MET A 1 -17.81 -11.60 -10.86
CA MET A 1 -18.64 -10.49 -10.37
C MET A 1 -19.40 -9.88 -11.54
N PRO A 2 -20.67 -9.48 -11.38
CA PRO A 2 -21.36 -8.72 -12.42
C PRO A 2 -20.65 -7.38 -12.69
N ASP A 3 -20.70 -6.92 -13.93
CA ASP A 3 -19.97 -5.75 -14.43
C ASP A 3 -20.57 -4.44 -13.90
N ASP A 4 -20.16 -4.03 -12.69
CA ASP A 4 -20.58 -2.77 -12.06
C ASP A 4 -20.29 -1.56 -12.99
N PRO A 5 -21.32 -0.79 -13.39
CA PRO A 5 -21.15 0.42 -14.19
C PRO A 5 -20.20 1.46 -13.59
N GLY A 6 -20.08 1.53 -12.27
CA GLY A 6 -19.10 2.40 -11.59
C GLY A 6 -17.67 1.94 -11.87
N GLN A 7 -17.35 0.70 -11.52
CA GLN A 7 -16.05 0.10 -11.79
C GLN A 7 -15.66 0.09 -13.27
N ARG A 8 -16.62 -0.08 -14.18
CA ARG A 8 -16.36 0.00 -15.63
C ARG A 8 -15.89 1.41 -16.03
N ARG A 9 -16.58 2.46 -15.55
CA ARG A 9 -16.19 3.85 -15.83
C ARG A 9 -14.78 4.18 -15.33
N LEU A 10 -14.45 3.75 -14.10
CA LEU A 10 -13.11 3.94 -13.53
C LEU A 10 -12.04 3.23 -14.37
N ARG A 11 -12.23 1.94 -14.69
CA ARG A 11 -11.30 1.17 -15.53
C ARG A 11 -11.05 1.84 -16.89
N HIS A 12 -12.10 2.27 -17.58
CA HIS A 12 -11.97 2.94 -18.87
C HIS A 12 -11.33 4.33 -18.77
N GLY A 13 -11.62 5.08 -17.71
CA GLY A 13 -11.01 6.38 -17.45
C GLY A 13 -9.51 6.27 -17.21
N ILE A 14 -9.09 5.31 -16.37
CA ILE A 14 -7.68 5.01 -16.11
C ILE A 14 -6.99 4.59 -17.41
N GLY A 15 -7.54 3.62 -18.14
CA GLY A 15 -6.97 3.16 -19.41
C GLY A 15 -6.85 4.29 -20.45
N TYR A 16 -7.86 5.17 -20.53
CA TYR A 16 -7.80 6.32 -21.44
C TYR A 16 -6.69 7.31 -21.05
N ALA A 17 -6.57 7.63 -19.75
CA ALA A 17 -5.50 8.51 -19.26
C ALA A 17 -4.11 7.91 -19.56
N LEU A 18 -3.92 6.62 -19.28
CA LEU A 18 -2.66 5.91 -19.58
C LEU A 18 -2.34 5.92 -21.08
N ALA A 19 -3.32 5.68 -21.95
CA ALA A 19 -3.12 5.70 -23.40
C ALA A 19 -2.72 7.10 -23.90
N ARG A 20 -3.39 8.15 -23.42
CA ARG A 20 -3.13 9.52 -23.87
C ARG A 20 -1.84 10.09 -23.32
N LEU A 21 -1.60 9.93 -22.03
CA LEU A 21 -0.43 10.47 -21.35
C LEU A 21 0.83 9.64 -21.67
N GLY A 22 0.71 8.31 -21.76
CA GLY A 22 1.83 7.42 -22.12
C GLY A 22 2.35 7.62 -23.55
N ALA A 23 1.53 8.18 -24.46
CA ALA A 23 1.96 8.53 -25.81
C ALA A 23 2.80 9.83 -25.88
N VAL A 24 2.86 10.61 -24.81
CA VAL A 24 3.62 11.86 -24.74
C VAL A 24 5.02 11.58 -24.23
N ALA A 25 6.03 11.99 -25.00
CA ALA A 25 7.43 11.85 -24.60
C ALA A 25 7.70 12.49 -23.23
N HIS A 26 8.57 11.87 -22.44
CA HIS A 26 8.94 12.30 -21.08
C HIS A 26 7.80 12.26 -20.05
N THR A 27 6.75 11.48 -20.31
CA THR A 27 5.68 11.22 -19.33
C THR A 27 5.84 9.84 -18.68
N TYR A 28 5.70 9.79 -17.35
CA TYR A 28 5.95 8.60 -16.54
C TYR A 28 4.76 8.29 -15.63
N ASN A 29 3.77 7.58 -16.15
CA ASN A 29 2.54 7.30 -15.41
C ASN A 29 2.81 6.39 -14.20
N HIS A 30 2.41 6.85 -13.01
CA HIS A 30 2.38 6.05 -11.79
C HIS A 30 0.92 5.87 -11.37
N LEU A 31 0.48 4.63 -11.21
CA LEU A 31 -0.86 4.33 -10.72
C LEU A 31 -0.91 4.48 -9.20
N ASP A 32 -1.91 5.21 -8.71
CA ASP A 32 -2.15 5.29 -7.27
C ASP A 32 -2.61 3.94 -6.72
N ALA A 33 -1.97 3.53 -5.65
CA ALA A 33 -2.14 2.25 -4.99
C ALA A 33 -2.49 2.35 -3.51
N GLY A 34 -3.20 3.42 -3.13
CA GLY A 34 -3.68 3.59 -1.76
C GLY A 34 -2.54 3.43 -0.75
N HIS A 35 -2.72 2.54 0.22
CA HIS A 35 -1.76 2.29 1.30
C HIS A 35 -2.01 0.91 1.92
N HIS A 36 -1.09 0.45 2.78
CA HIS A 36 -1.14 -0.89 3.35
C HIS A 36 -2.40 -1.14 4.21
N ALA A 37 -2.89 -0.13 4.93
CA ALA A 37 -4.08 -0.30 5.76
C ALA A 37 -5.37 -0.51 4.95
N ALA A 38 -5.44 -0.07 3.69
CA ALA A 38 -6.59 -0.31 2.81
C ALA A 38 -6.43 -1.59 1.97
N LEU A 39 -5.21 -1.86 1.50
CA LEU A 39 -4.97 -2.89 0.48
C LEU A 39 -4.10 -4.06 0.94
N GLY A 40 -3.53 -3.99 2.15
CA GLY A 40 -2.60 -4.98 2.70
C GLY A 40 -3.23 -6.31 3.12
N TYR A 41 -4.55 -6.42 3.11
CA TYR A 41 -5.24 -7.67 3.42
C TYR A 41 -5.28 -8.60 2.21
N PRO A 42 -5.17 -9.93 2.38
CA PRO A 42 -5.29 -10.87 1.27
C PRO A 42 -6.60 -10.71 0.46
N CYS A 43 -7.70 -10.36 1.13
CA CYS A 43 -8.99 -10.13 0.49
C CYS A 43 -9.07 -8.83 -0.34
N THR A 44 -8.11 -7.90 -0.19
CA THR A 44 -8.06 -6.63 -0.93
C THR A 44 -6.91 -6.58 -1.92
N ALA A 45 -5.74 -7.10 -1.56
CA ALA A 45 -4.52 -7.04 -2.38
C ALA A 45 -4.70 -7.72 -3.74
N GLY A 46 -5.18 -8.98 -3.74
CA GLY A 46 -5.40 -9.76 -4.96
C GLY A 46 -6.41 -9.11 -5.91
N PRO A 47 -7.62 -8.76 -5.45
CA PRO A 47 -8.60 -8.04 -6.27
C PRO A 47 -8.10 -6.69 -6.80
N TYR A 48 -7.27 -5.96 -6.04
CA TYR A 48 -6.69 -4.71 -6.49
C TYR A 48 -5.67 -4.90 -7.64
N VAL A 49 -4.78 -5.88 -7.53
CA VAL A 49 -3.86 -6.26 -8.62
C VAL A 49 -4.65 -6.62 -9.88
N GLU A 50 -5.70 -7.42 -9.74
CA GLU A 50 -6.55 -7.82 -10.87
C GLU A 50 -7.30 -6.62 -11.48
N LEU A 51 -7.77 -5.68 -10.65
CA LEU A 51 -8.37 -4.44 -11.13
C LEU A 51 -7.38 -3.63 -11.98
N LEU A 52 -6.13 -3.49 -11.54
CA LEU A 52 -5.10 -2.80 -12.31
C LEU A 52 -4.76 -3.53 -13.61
N ARG A 53 -4.72 -4.87 -13.59
CA ARG A 53 -4.55 -5.69 -14.80
C ARG A 53 -5.64 -5.47 -15.83
N GLN A 54 -6.86 -5.17 -15.40
CA GLN A 54 -7.99 -4.87 -16.29
C GLN A 54 -7.99 -3.40 -16.76
N ALA A 55 -7.62 -2.47 -15.88
CA ALA A 55 -7.61 -1.04 -16.18
C ALA A 55 -6.46 -0.64 -17.13
N ALA A 56 -5.26 -1.21 -16.95
CA ALA A 56 -4.07 -0.83 -17.70
C ALA A 56 -4.18 -1.05 -19.23
N PRO A 57 -4.79 -2.14 -19.74
CA PRO A 57 -5.03 -2.32 -21.17
C PRO A 57 -6.37 -1.73 -21.67
N ALA A 58 -7.20 -1.16 -20.79
CA ALA A 58 -8.49 -0.62 -21.18
C ALA A 58 -8.33 0.59 -22.12
N SER A 59 -9.37 0.84 -22.94
CA SER A 59 -9.47 2.04 -23.78
C SER A 59 -8.27 2.28 -24.72
N GLY A 60 -7.60 1.20 -25.16
CA GLY A 60 -6.47 1.26 -26.10
C GLY A 60 -5.10 1.50 -25.45
N SER A 61 -5.00 1.44 -24.12
CA SER A 61 -3.71 1.44 -23.42
C SER A 61 -3.09 0.04 -23.39
N THR A 62 -1.90 -0.07 -22.79
CA THR A 62 -1.25 -1.34 -22.45
C THR A 62 -0.59 -1.22 -21.07
N PRO A 63 -0.26 -2.34 -20.39
CA PRO A 63 0.58 -2.31 -19.18
C PRO A 63 1.93 -1.62 -19.39
N GLY A 64 2.44 -1.56 -20.63
CA GLY A 64 3.67 -0.83 -20.97
C GLY A 64 3.58 0.70 -20.79
N ASN A 65 2.37 1.26 -20.72
CA ASN A 65 2.17 2.68 -20.42
C ASN A 65 2.28 3.01 -18.93
N VAL A 66 2.48 2.00 -18.07
CA VAL A 66 2.62 2.16 -16.62
C VAL A 66 4.11 2.07 -16.26
N HIS A 67 4.63 3.14 -15.67
CA HIS A 67 6.03 3.22 -15.22
C HIS A 67 6.19 2.80 -13.76
N GLY A 68 5.13 2.83 -12.97
CA GLY A 68 5.19 2.42 -11.58
C GLY A 68 3.85 2.52 -10.87
N VAL A 69 3.92 2.30 -9.57
CA VAL A 69 2.84 2.61 -8.62
C VAL A 69 3.29 3.63 -7.60
N ILE A 70 2.36 4.30 -6.97
CA ILE A 70 2.60 5.16 -5.81
C ILE A 70 1.64 4.78 -4.70
N ALA A 71 2.16 4.53 -3.50
CA ALA A 71 1.35 4.39 -2.29
C ALA A 71 1.54 5.60 -1.36
N ASP A 72 0.67 5.70 -0.36
CA ASP A 72 0.68 6.74 0.68
C ASP A 72 0.50 8.17 0.09
N THR A 73 -0.13 8.29 -1.07
CA THR A 73 -0.41 9.59 -1.70
C THR A 73 -1.32 10.41 -0.81
N ALA A 74 -0.78 11.49 -0.22
CA ALA A 74 -1.50 12.33 0.74
C ALA A 74 -2.01 11.56 1.98
N GLU A 75 -1.34 10.48 2.36
CA GLU A 75 -1.62 9.75 3.60
C GLU A 75 -0.47 9.94 4.61
N TYR A 76 -0.47 9.14 5.70
CA TYR A 76 0.40 9.30 6.85
C TYR A 76 1.09 8.00 7.29
N PHE A 77 0.96 6.90 6.55
CA PHE A 77 1.41 5.59 7.04
C PHE A 77 2.94 5.49 7.09
N ALA A 78 3.46 5.02 8.22
CA ALA A 78 4.89 5.01 8.47
C ALA A 78 5.67 4.22 7.40
N LEU A 79 6.82 4.75 7.00
CA LEU A 79 7.76 4.04 6.13
C LEU A 79 8.40 2.84 6.85
N HIS A 80 8.64 3.00 8.15
CA HIS A 80 9.29 2.01 9.01
C HIS A 80 8.85 2.18 10.46
N GLU A 81 8.58 1.05 11.13
CA GLU A 81 8.24 0.95 12.54
C GLU A 81 9.47 0.35 13.25
N PRO A 82 10.24 1.17 14.01
CA PRO A 82 11.55 0.75 14.51
C PRO A 82 11.49 -0.08 15.80
N TYR A 83 10.33 -0.15 16.45
CA TYR A 83 10.21 -0.69 17.81
C TYR A 83 9.31 -1.92 17.93
N PHE A 84 8.70 -2.35 16.82
CA PHE A 84 7.97 -3.61 16.74
C PHE A 84 7.88 -4.12 15.29
N SER A 85 7.59 -5.41 15.14
CA SER A 85 7.34 -6.08 13.87
C SER A 85 6.00 -6.81 13.91
N ALA A 86 5.34 -6.95 12.74
CA ALA A 86 4.12 -7.73 12.60
C ALA A 86 4.29 -9.21 13.04
N GLY A 87 5.54 -9.71 12.99
CA GLY A 87 5.91 -11.08 13.39
C GLY A 87 6.14 -11.28 14.89
N ASP A 88 6.13 -10.22 15.69
CA ASP A 88 6.44 -10.33 17.12
C ASP A 88 5.32 -11.05 17.89
N VAL A 89 5.71 -11.66 19.02
CA VAL A 89 4.80 -12.33 19.95
C VAL A 89 5.06 -11.79 21.35
N VAL A 90 4.00 -11.28 21.99
CA VAL A 90 4.04 -10.67 23.32
C VAL A 90 3.14 -11.47 24.26
N ASN A 91 3.71 -12.05 25.31
CA ASN A 91 2.98 -12.91 26.26
C ASN A 91 2.16 -14.02 25.58
N GLY A 92 2.69 -14.61 24.51
CA GLY A 92 2.01 -15.64 23.72
C GLY A 92 0.94 -15.12 22.75
N ALA A 93 0.67 -13.81 22.72
CA ALA A 93 -0.22 -13.17 21.76
C ALA A 93 0.58 -12.56 20.59
N PRO A 94 0.31 -12.94 19.33
CA PRO A 94 1.01 -12.37 18.19
C PRO A 94 0.54 -10.95 17.87
N VAL A 95 1.46 -10.07 17.46
CA VAL A 95 1.20 -8.65 17.15
C VAL A 95 0.10 -8.44 16.12
N HIS A 96 -0.02 -9.32 15.12
CA HIS A 96 -1.10 -9.23 14.13
C HIS A 96 -2.51 -9.31 14.75
N ARG A 97 -2.66 -9.73 16.01
CA ARG A 97 -3.96 -9.75 16.73
C ARG A 97 -4.20 -8.51 17.58
N SER A 98 -3.24 -7.58 17.64
CA SER A 98 -3.48 -6.28 18.28
C SER A 98 -4.59 -5.53 17.54
N ARG A 99 -5.28 -4.66 18.28
CA ARG A 99 -6.38 -3.86 17.74
C ARG A 99 -5.94 -2.95 16.59
N TRP A 100 -4.74 -2.39 16.66
CA TRP A 100 -4.23 -1.47 15.63
C TRP A 100 -3.81 -2.21 14.35
N VAL A 101 -3.19 -3.40 14.46
CA VAL A 101 -2.77 -4.17 13.27
C VAL A 101 -3.96 -4.90 12.62
N ASP A 102 -4.94 -5.35 13.41
CA ASP A 102 -6.17 -6.02 12.98
C ASP A 102 -5.98 -7.07 11.86
N ARG A 103 -4.96 -7.93 12.03
CA ARG A 103 -4.61 -9.02 11.10
C ARG A 103 -4.15 -8.57 9.72
N ASN A 104 -3.78 -7.30 9.56
CA ASN A 104 -3.10 -6.84 8.37
C ASN A 104 -1.73 -7.52 8.25
N SER A 105 -1.37 -7.91 7.02
CA SER A 105 -0.06 -8.50 6.72
C SER A 105 1.07 -7.47 6.82
N TYR A 106 0.73 -6.18 6.82
CA TYR A 106 1.65 -5.07 6.80
C TYR A 106 1.35 -4.10 7.94
N VAL A 107 2.40 -3.49 8.48
CA VAL A 107 2.32 -2.42 9.49
C VAL A 107 2.98 -1.12 9.01
N VAL A 108 3.57 -1.16 7.82
CA VAL A 108 4.34 -0.08 7.20
C VAL A 108 4.29 -0.17 5.68
N GLU A 109 4.51 0.95 5.00
CA GLU A 109 4.35 1.06 3.54
C GLU A 109 5.42 0.34 2.72
N LEU A 110 6.68 0.33 3.17
CA LEU A 110 7.78 -0.20 2.37
C LEU A 110 7.61 -1.68 1.94
N PRO A 111 7.35 -2.64 2.85
CA PRO A 111 7.09 -4.02 2.46
C PRO A 111 5.79 -4.19 1.65
N PHE A 112 4.75 -3.40 1.95
CA PHE A 112 3.49 -3.43 1.20
C PHE A 112 3.73 -3.07 -0.27
N VAL A 113 4.41 -1.96 -0.52
CA VAL A 113 4.70 -1.48 -1.88
C VAL A 113 5.62 -2.44 -2.63
N HIS A 114 6.59 -3.04 -1.94
CA HIS A 114 7.47 -4.05 -2.51
C HIS A 114 6.66 -5.26 -3.04
N ASP A 115 5.77 -5.80 -2.21
CA ASP A 115 4.99 -6.99 -2.56
C ASP A 115 3.92 -6.68 -3.60
N LEU A 116 3.29 -5.50 -3.53
CA LEU A 116 2.35 -5.04 -4.56
C LEU A 116 3.04 -4.95 -5.92
N ARG A 117 4.24 -4.36 -5.97
CA ARG A 117 5.03 -4.28 -7.20
C ARG A 117 5.33 -5.68 -7.75
N ALA A 118 5.73 -6.62 -6.91
CA ALA A 118 5.96 -8.00 -7.32
C ALA A 118 4.69 -8.64 -7.90
N GLY A 119 3.55 -8.50 -7.21
CA GLY A 119 2.26 -8.99 -7.68
C GLY A 119 1.81 -8.38 -9.02
N LEU A 120 2.14 -7.12 -9.30
CA LEU A 120 1.88 -6.50 -10.59
C LEU A 120 2.81 -7.03 -11.70
N VAL A 121 4.07 -7.30 -11.40
CA VAL A 121 5.00 -7.92 -12.38
C VAL A 121 4.54 -9.34 -12.71
N ASP A 122 4.19 -10.15 -11.72
CA ASP A 122 3.52 -11.45 -11.93
C ASP A 122 2.18 -11.27 -12.66
N GLY A 123 1.56 -10.12 -12.43
CA GLY A 123 0.41 -9.56 -13.10
C GLY A 123 0.63 -9.18 -14.59
N GLY A 124 1.82 -9.40 -15.16
CA GLY A 124 2.14 -9.08 -16.54
C GLY A 124 2.47 -7.60 -16.80
N PHE A 125 2.68 -6.81 -15.75
CA PHE A 125 3.29 -5.48 -15.89
C PHE A 125 4.80 -5.62 -16.19
N PRO A 126 5.44 -4.62 -16.81
CA PRO A 126 6.88 -4.67 -17.09
C PRO A 126 7.71 -4.89 -15.82
N VAL A 127 8.71 -5.77 -15.88
CA VAL A 127 9.62 -6.04 -14.74
C VAL A 127 10.36 -4.78 -14.24
N GLY A 128 10.51 -3.78 -15.10
CA GLY A 128 11.16 -2.51 -14.81
C GLY A 128 10.29 -1.46 -14.13
N ILE A 129 9.02 -1.73 -13.80
CA ILE A 129 8.19 -0.73 -13.11
C ILE A 129 8.81 -0.32 -11.78
N GLY A 130 8.72 0.97 -11.44
CA GLY A 130 9.12 1.52 -10.16
C GLY A 130 8.01 1.48 -9.13
N ALA A 131 8.33 1.89 -7.91
CA ALA A 131 7.36 2.11 -6.87
C ALA A 131 7.75 3.34 -6.04
N LEU A 132 6.77 4.19 -5.74
CA LEU A 132 6.93 5.41 -4.97
C LEU A 132 6.11 5.31 -3.67
N ILE A 133 6.56 6.03 -2.64
CA ILE A 133 5.84 6.20 -1.38
C ILE A 133 5.74 7.70 -1.11
N GLY A 134 4.51 8.18 -0.88
CA GLY A 134 4.19 9.57 -0.60
C GLY A 134 4.65 10.05 0.78
N THR A 135 5.95 10.24 0.98
CA THR A 135 6.54 10.56 2.30
C THR A 135 6.36 12.01 2.78
N SER A 136 5.37 12.72 2.24
CA SER A 136 5.13 14.14 2.54
C SER A 136 4.78 14.41 4.01
N ARG A 137 4.13 13.46 4.70
CA ARG A 137 3.56 13.65 6.05
C ARG A 137 3.65 12.43 6.97
N ASN A 138 4.37 11.38 6.59
CA ASN A 138 4.44 10.12 7.35
C ASN A 138 5.68 9.97 8.24
N GLY A 139 6.34 11.08 8.58
CA GLY A 139 7.58 11.07 9.37
C GLY A 139 7.37 10.76 10.86
N TRP A 140 6.20 11.08 11.42
CA TRP A 140 5.85 10.86 12.83
C TRP A 140 6.96 11.22 13.83
N GLY A 141 7.48 12.45 13.70
CA GLY A 141 8.53 13.01 14.55
C GLY A 141 7.99 13.70 15.80
N GLY A 142 8.85 14.52 16.42
CA GLY A 142 8.50 15.34 17.56
C GLY A 142 8.58 14.63 18.92
N PRO A 143 8.31 15.35 20.02
CA PRO A 143 8.56 14.86 21.39
C PRO A 143 7.73 13.64 21.80
N ALA A 144 6.62 13.39 21.12
CA ALA A 144 5.74 12.24 21.37
C ALA A 144 6.13 10.98 20.58
N ARG A 145 7.13 11.07 19.69
CA ARG A 145 7.64 9.89 18.98
C ARG A 145 8.23 8.91 20.00
N PRO A 146 7.86 7.62 19.99
CA PRO A 146 8.49 6.64 20.87
C PRO A 146 10.01 6.61 20.69
N SER A 147 10.71 6.33 21.78
CA SER A 147 12.18 6.17 21.81
C SER A 147 12.63 4.73 21.99
N GLY A 148 11.67 3.80 22.07
CA GLY A 148 11.90 2.37 22.26
C GLY A 148 10.59 1.59 22.25
N PRO A 149 10.67 0.25 22.41
CA PRO A 149 9.50 -0.61 22.47
C PRO A 149 8.58 -0.30 23.64
N GLY A 150 7.29 -0.47 23.41
CA GLY A 150 6.24 -0.37 24.40
C GLY A 150 6.30 -1.48 25.47
N PRO A 151 5.49 -1.36 26.52
CA PRO A 151 5.42 -2.36 27.58
C PRO A 151 4.86 -3.69 27.06
N THR A 152 5.46 -4.81 27.47
CA THR A 152 5.02 -6.16 27.11
C THR A 152 3.91 -6.69 28.01
N THR A 153 3.08 -5.83 28.59
CA THR A 153 1.97 -6.22 29.50
C THR A 153 0.78 -6.80 28.73
N SER A 154 0.53 -6.31 27.52
CA SER A 154 -0.40 -6.88 26.54
C SER A 154 0.09 -6.57 25.12
N VAL A 155 -0.44 -7.28 24.12
CA VAL A 155 -0.07 -7.02 22.72
C VAL A 155 -0.48 -5.60 22.28
N ASP A 156 -1.62 -5.09 22.76
CA ASP A 156 -2.08 -3.74 22.45
C ASP A 156 -1.20 -2.68 23.13
N ALA A 157 -0.85 -2.87 24.41
CA ALA A 157 0.03 -1.94 25.12
C ALA A 157 1.43 -1.90 24.50
N TYR A 158 1.91 -3.05 24.02
CA TYR A 158 3.15 -3.15 23.28
C TYR A 158 3.08 -2.36 21.97
N VAL A 159 2.08 -2.62 21.13
CA VAL A 159 1.93 -1.96 19.83
C VAL A 159 1.69 -0.46 20.00
N ASP A 160 0.77 -0.03 20.85
CA ASP A 160 0.46 1.39 21.07
C ASP A 160 1.64 2.17 21.70
N GLY A 161 2.47 1.51 22.51
CA GLY A 161 3.69 2.09 23.05
C GLY A 161 4.86 2.12 22.07
N SER A 162 4.90 1.17 21.12
CA SER A 162 5.96 1.03 20.13
C SER A 162 5.72 1.83 18.85
N ARG A 163 4.48 1.98 18.39
CA ARG A 163 4.21 2.54 17.06
C ARG A 163 4.54 4.02 16.95
N VAL A 164 5.25 4.38 15.89
CA VAL A 164 5.51 5.77 15.52
C VAL A 164 4.27 6.36 14.87
N ASP A 165 3.53 5.59 14.07
CA ASP A 165 2.23 6.03 13.56
C ASP A 165 1.27 6.28 14.72
N ARG A 166 0.73 7.50 14.84
CA ARG A 166 -0.19 7.90 15.93
C ARG A 166 -1.64 8.09 15.47
N CYS A 167 -2.00 7.69 14.25
CA CYS A 167 -3.40 7.64 13.84
C CYS A 167 -4.18 6.66 14.73
N ASP A 168 -5.45 6.98 14.97
CA ASP A 168 -6.36 6.07 15.63
C ASP A 168 -6.70 4.90 14.70
N ALA A 169 -6.99 3.73 15.27
CA ALA A 169 -7.44 2.53 14.56
C ALA A 169 -8.93 2.59 14.26
#